data_AF-A0A5S5DUB2-F1
#
_entry.id   AF-A0A5S5DUB2-F1
#
_cell.length_a   1.000
_cell.length_b   1.000
_cell.length_c   1.000
_cell.angle_alpha   90.00
_cell.angle_beta   90.00
_cell.angle_gamma   90.00
#
_symmetry.space_group_name_H-M   'P 1'
#
loop_
_entity.id
_entity.type
_entity.pdbx_description
1 polymer ?
#
loop_
_entity_poly.entity_id
_entity_poly.type
_entity_poly.pdbx_seq_one_letter_code
_entity_poly.pdbx_strand_id
1 'polypeptide(L)' 'MDSEKYKTFPFSIEKTINKRGGYFSYSKQRNANYFEADGRLVTGQDPSSSISVAKKVIKLLEK' A
#
# COMPACT_ATOMS: atom_id res chain seq x y z
N MET A 1 -0.09 19.03 -4.33
CA MET A 1 -0.89 17.93 -4.93
C MET A 1 -1.47 18.44 -6.26
N ASP A 2 -0.62 18.99 -7.13
CA ASP A 2 -1.06 19.93 -8.16
C ASP A 2 -0.61 19.51 -9.57
N SER A 3 -0.30 18.22 -9.75
CA SER A 3 -0.14 17.68 -11.09
C SER A 3 -1.51 17.31 -11.66
N GLU A 4 -1.72 17.58 -12.95
CA GLU A 4 -2.95 17.27 -13.67
C GLU A 4 -3.32 15.77 -13.60
N LYS A 5 -2.30 14.91 -13.47
CA LYS A 5 -2.45 13.47 -13.25
C LYS A 5 -3.13 13.11 -11.93
N TYR A 6 -3.10 13.98 -10.92
CA TYR A 6 -3.83 13.74 -9.67
C TYR A 6 -5.31 14.10 -9.77
N LYS A 7 -5.73 14.89 -10.78
CA LYS A 7 -7.15 15.24 -11.00
C LYS A 7 -7.98 14.07 -11.53
N THR A 8 -7.35 13.05 -12.12
CA THR A 8 -8.03 11.87 -12.66
C THR A 8 -8.31 10.82 -11.59
N PHE A 9 -7.64 10.87 -10.43
CA PHE A 9 -7.90 9.97 -9.33
C PHE A 9 -9.04 10.51 -8.45
N PRO A 10 -10.08 9.71 -8.16
CA PRO A 10 -11.26 10.20 -7.43
C PRO A 10 -10.96 10.53 -5.96
N PHE A 11 -9.81 10.11 -5.43
CA PHE A 11 -9.34 10.43 -4.08
C PHE A 11 -7.84 10.15 -3.93
N SER A 12 -7.24 10.67 -2.85
CA SER A 12 -5.87 10.32 -2.43
C SER A 12 -5.91 9.17 -1.43
N ILE A 13 -5.17 8.10 -1.71
CA ILE A 13 -5.05 6.94 -0.82
C ILE A 13 -4.49 7.36 0.55
N GLU A 14 -3.37 8.07 0.58
CA GLU A 14 -2.74 8.58 1.81
C GLU A 14 -3.71 9.41 2.66
N LYS A 15 -4.35 10.42 2.07
CA LYS A 15 -5.32 11.25 2.80
C LYS A 15 -6.48 10.43 3.34
N THR A 16 -6.93 9.44 2.58
CA THR A 16 -8.06 8.59 2.97
C THR A 16 -7.69 7.68 4.15
N ILE A 17 -6.49 7.08 4.13
CA ILE A 17 -5.97 6.26 5.23
C ILE A 17 -5.83 7.10 6.50
N ASN A 18 -5.15 8.25 6.40
CA ASN A 18 -4.93 9.13 7.55
C ASN A 18 -6.26 9.66 8.12
N LYS A 19 -7.20 10.08 7.27
CA LYS A 19 -8.54 10.56 7.71
C LYS A 19 -9.33 9.49 8.47
N ARG A 20 -9.12 8.20 8.16
CA ARG A 20 -9.81 7.08 8.80
C ARG A 20 -9.05 6.54 10.03
N GLY A 21 -8.00 7.22 10.48
CA GLY A 21 -7.20 6.81 11.64
C GLY A 21 -6.17 5.71 11.34
N GLY A 22 -5.92 5.39 10.07
CA GLY A 22 -4.85 4.48 9.67
C GLY A 22 -3.49 5.18 9.61
N TYR A 23 -2.42 4.39 9.70
CA TYR A 23 -1.05 4.86 9.54
C TYR A 23 -0.57 4.63 8.10
N PHE A 24 -0.35 5.70 7.35
CA PHE A 24 0.22 5.62 6.00
C PHE A 24 1.76 5.61 6.04
N SER A 25 2.36 4.62 5.39
CA SER A 25 3.81 4.53 5.18
C SER A 25 4.13 4.10 3.74
N TYR A 26 5.32 4.49 3.26
CA TYR A 26 5.80 4.15 1.93
C TYR A 26 7.33 4.23 1.87
N SER A 27 7.93 3.46 0.95
CA SER A 27 9.33 3.63 0.57
C SER A 27 9.51 4.82 -0.35
N LYS A 28 10.55 5.63 -0.07
CA LYS A 28 10.98 6.72 -0.96
C LYS A 28 11.63 6.19 -2.25
N GLN A 29 12.07 4.94 -2.26
CA GLN A 29 12.68 4.30 -3.43
C GLN A 29 11.60 3.62 -4.28
N ARG A 30 11.57 3.91 -5.58
CA ARG A 30 10.68 3.22 -6.53
C ARG A 30 11.09 1.76 -6.70
N ASN A 31 10.11 0.88 -6.91
CA ASN A 31 10.33 -0.55 -7.11
C ASN A 31 11.08 -1.23 -5.94
N ALA A 32 10.92 -0.72 -4.72
CA ALA A 32 11.62 -1.21 -3.53
C ALA A 32 11.02 -2.50 -2.94
N ASN A 33 10.03 -3.13 -3.59
CA ASN A 33 9.29 -4.27 -3.05
C ASN A 33 8.68 -3.96 -1.66
N TYR A 34 8.25 -2.71 -1.45
CA TYR A 34 7.74 -2.24 -0.16
C TYR A 34 6.29 -2.70 0.06
N PHE A 35 6.06 -3.39 1.17
CA PHE A 35 4.75 -3.87 1.61
C PHE A 35 4.66 -3.83 3.14
N GLU A 36 3.45 -3.74 3.66
CA GLU A 36 3.17 -3.75 5.10
C GLU A 36 2.14 -4.82 5.44
N ALA A 37 2.20 -5.31 6.67
CA ALA A 37 1.21 -6.26 7.19
C ALA A 37 0.86 -5.93 8.64
N ASP A 38 -0.42 -5.65 8.88
CA ASP A 38 -1.01 -5.43 10.19
C ASP A 38 -2.14 -6.46 10.42
N GLY A 39 -1.88 -7.43 11.30
CA GLY A 39 -2.77 -8.57 11.52
C GLY A 39 -3.07 -9.32 10.21
N ARG A 40 -4.33 -9.21 9.74
CA ARG A 40 -4.82 -9.84 8.50
C ARG A 40 -4.92 -8.86 7.31
N LEU A 41 -4.55 -7.59 7.48
CA LEU A 41 -4.48 -6.61 6.41
C LEU A 41 -3.05 -6.56 5.85
N VAL A 42 -2.92 -6.79 4.54
CA VAL A 42 -1.63 -6.73 3.83
C VAL A 42 -1.75 -5.75 2.67
N THR A 43 -0.82 -4.80 2.56
CA THR A 43 -0.82 -3.77 1.52
C THR A 43 0.54 -3.69 0.82
N GLY A 44 0.55 -3.27 -0.45
CA GLY A 44 1.76 -3.08 -1.24
C GLY A 44 1.76 -1.72 -1.93
N GLN A 45 2.92 -1.08 -2.05
CA GLN A 45 3.03 0.29 -2.57
C GLN A 45 2.86 0.37 -4.10
N ASP A 46 3.51 -0.54 -4.82
CA ASP A 46 3.57 -0.53 -6.29
C ASP A 46 3.72 -1.98 -6.83
N PRO A 47 3.69 -2.19 -8.17
CA PRO A 47 3.73 -3.53 -8.74
C PRO A 47 4.92 -4.40 -8.29
N SER A 48 6.05 -3.80 -7.89
CA SER A 48 7.21 -4.55 -7.40
C SER A 48 6.93 -5.36 -6.13
N SER A 49 5.93 -4.94 -5.35
CA SER A 49 5.55 -5.58 -4.08
C SER A 49 4.55 -6.74 -4.21
N SER A 50 3.96 -6.93 -5.40
CA SER A 50 2.84 -7.86 -5.63
C SER A 50 3.14 -9.30 -5.17
N ILE A 51 4.33 -9.81 -5.49
CA ILE A 51 4.74 -11.18 -5.12
C ILE A 51 4.89 -11.31 -3.60
N SER A 52 5.46 -10.31 -2.93
CA SER A 52 5.67 -10.33 -1.49
C SER A 52 4.35 -10.26 -0.73
N VAL A 53 3.41 -9.41 -1.18
CA VAL A 53 2.05 -9.35 -0.64
C VAL A 53 1.36 -10.72 -0.75
N ALA A 54 1.38 -11.35 -1.93
CA ALA A 54 0.76 -12.65 -2.14
C ALA A 54 1.35 -13.75 -1.24
N LYS A 55 2.69 -13.81 -1.16
CA LYS A 55 3.39 -14.75 -0.25
C LYS A 55 3.02 -14.52 1.21
N LYS A 56 2.90 -13.26 1.64
CA LYS A 56 2.49 -12.93 3.01
C LYS A 56 1.06 -13.37 3.30
N VAL A 57 0.14 -13.19 2.34
CA VAL A 57 -1.24 -13.66 2.46
C VAL A 57 -1.30 -15.18 2.60
N ILE A 58 -0.59 -15.93 1.75
CA ILE A 58 -0.51 -17.41 1.84
C ILE A 58 -0.04 -17.83 3.24
N LYS A 59 1.06 -17.25 3.72
CA LYS A 59 1.59 -17.54 5.06
C LYS A 59 0.61 -17.22 6.21
N LEU A 60 -0.30 -16.26 6.03
CA LEU A 60 -1.34 -15.94 7.02
C LEU A 60 -2.51 -16.93 7.00
N LEU A 61 -2.75 -17.60 5.86
CA LEU A 61 -3.82 -18.59 5.70
C LEU A 61 -3.39 -20.01 6.10
N GLU A 62 -2.10 -20.32 6.00
CA GLU A 62 -1.53 -21.62 6.37
C GLU A 62 -1.28 -21.77 7.88
N LYS A 63 -1.65 -20.78 8.68
CA LYS A 63 -1.63 -20.84 10.16
C LYS A 63 -2.98 -21.25 10.70
#